data_AF-A0A0K0Y1K0-F1
#
_entry.id   AF-A0A0K0Y1K0-F1
#
_cell.length_a   1.000
_cell.length_b   1.000
_cell.length_c   1.000
_cell.angle_alpha   90.00
_cell.angle_beta   90.00
_cell.angle_gamma   90.00
#
_symmetry.space_group_name_H-M   'P 1'
#
loop_
_entity.id
_entity.type
_entity.pdbx_description
1 polymer ?
#
loop_
_entity_poly.entity_id
_entity_poly.type
_entity_poly.pdbx_seq_one_letter_code
_entity_poly.pdbx_strand_id
1 'polypeptide(L)' 'MAKTNPVQFIQQTRAEIGKVVWPSRREVTLTTIMVLIMAAVMALFFTLVDMIIRLGLDGVLNAF' A
#
# COMPACT_ATOMS: atom_id res chain seq x y z
N MET A 1 -6.04 41.77 -6.31
CA MET A 1 -5.39 40.54 -6.84
C MET A 1 -4.19 40.22 -5.97
N ALA A 2 -4.15 39.00 -5.45
CA ALA A 2 -3.16 38.55 -4.48
C ALA A 2 -1.73 38.75 -5.00
N LYS A 3 -0.95 39.60 -4.32
CA LYS A 3 0.50 39.54 -4.43
C LYS A 3 0.93 38.30 -3.65
N THR A 4 1.30 37.23 -4.35
CA THR A 4 1.94 36.07 -3.73
C THR A 4 3.26 36.56 -3.14
N ASN A 5 3.24 37.05 -1.91
CA ASN A 5 4.44 37.54 -1.25
C ASN A 5 5.27 36.29 -0.90
N PRO A 6 6.43 36.07 -1.55
CA PRO A 6 7.22 34.85 -1.35
C PRO A 6 7.62 34.64 0.11
N VAL A 7 7.69 35.73 0.90
CA VAL A 7 7.94 35.67 2.35
C VAL A 7 6.75 35.05 3.10
N GLN A 8 5.51 35.39 2.75
CA GLN A 8 4.32 34.76 3.34
C GLN A 8 4.20 33.29 2.94
N PHE A 9 4.58 32.94 1.71
CA PHE A 9 4.56 31.55 1.26
C PHE A 9 5.50 30.68 2.10
N ILE A 10 6.74 31.13 2.35
CA ILE A 10 7.69 30.39 3.19
C ILE A 10 7.16 30.24 4.64
N GLN A 11 6.53 31.28 5.19
CA GLN A 11 5.92 31.21 6.53
C GLN A 11 4.78 30.20 6.59
N GLN A 12 3.93 30.16 5.56
CA GLN A 12 2.85 29.16 5.43
C GLN A 12 3.41 27.75 5.28
N THR A 13 4.42 27.54 4.42
CA THR A 13 5.06 26.22 4.25
C THR A 13 5.70 25.72 5.53
N ARG A 14 6.39 26.58 6.29
CA ARG A 14 6.95 26.22 7.61
C ARG A 14 5.86 25.82 8.59
N ALA A 15 4.71 26.51 8.58
CA ALA A 15 3.58 26.18 9.44
C ALA A 15 2.96 24.81 9.06
N GLU A 16 2.88 24.47 7.76
CA GLU A 16 2.39 23.17 7.29
C GLU A 16 3.37 22.03 7.58
N ILE A 17 4.67 22.25 7.38
CA ILE A 17 5.70 21.26 7.73
C ILE A 17 5.67 20.94 9.23
N GLY A 18 5.36 21.92 10.08
CA GLY A 18 5.21 21.71 11.52
C GLY A 18 4.06 20.77 11.92
N LYS A 19 3.09 20.53 11.02
CA LYS A 19 2.00 19.57 11.25
C LYS A 19 2.41 18.13 10.91
N VAL A 20 3.54 17.93 10.25
CA VAL A 20 4.05 16.61 9.88
C VAL A 20 4.61 15.94 11.13
N VAL A 21 3.83 15.04 11.71
CA VAL A 21 4.29 14.18 12.81
C VAL A 21 4.99 12.98 12.20
N TRP A 22 6.28 12.85 12.47
CA TRP A 22 7.03 11.65 12.08
C TRP A 22 6.64 10.49 12.99
N PRO A 23 6.22 9.35 12.42
CA PRO A 23 5.79 8.20 13.21
C PRO A 23 6.96 7.61 13.97
N SER A 24 6.67 7.04 15.14
CA SER A 24 7.66 6.29 15.90
C SER A 24 8.05 5.00 15.16
N ARG A 25 9.27 4.48 15.40
CA ARG A 25 9.71 3.20 14.83
C ARG A 25 8.73 2.06 15.13
N ARG A 26 8.03 2.14 16.26
CA ARG A 26 6.99 1.19 16.67
C ARG A 26 5.74 1.27 15.78
N GLU A 27 5.25 2.47 15.49
CA GLU A 27 4.11 2.67 14.57
C GLU A 27 4.41 2.20 13.16
N VAL A 28 5.61 2.49 12.64
CA VAL A 28 6.04 2.01 11.31
C VAL A 28 6.06 0.48 11.28
N THR A 29 6.57 -0.16 12.34
CA THR A 29 6.62 -1.62 12.43
C THR A 29 5.21 -2.23 12.46
N LEU A 30 4.31 -1.66 13.26
CA LEU A 30 2.92 -2.14 13.36
C LEU A 30 2.18 -2.02 12.04
N THR A 31 2.24 -0.84 11.40
CA THR A 31 1.58 -0.62 10.10
C THR A 31 2.15 -1.51 9.00
N THR A 32 3.47 -1.74 9.00
CA THR A 32 4.12 -2.69 8.07
C THR A 32 3.61 -4.12 8.27
N ILE A 33 3.50 -4.58 9.51
CA ILE A 33 2.98 -5.93 9.81
C ILE A 33 1.53 -6.07 9.34
N MET A 34 0.69 -5.05 9.56
CA MET A 34 -0.69 -5.06 9.09
C MET A 34 -0.78 -5.23 7.57
N VAL A 35 0.07 -4.53 6.81
CA VAL A 35 0.14 -4.65 5.35
C VAL A 35 0.63 -6.04 4.94
N LEU A 36 1.65 -6.59 5.61
CA LEU A 36 2.16 -7.93 5.33
C LEU A 36 1.10 -9.02 5.55
N ILE A 37 0.27 -8.89 6.59
CA ILE A 37 -0.83 -9.83 6.84
C ILE A 37 -1.82 -9.80 5.68
N MET A 38 -2.27 -8.61 5.26
CA MET A 38 -3.18 -8.46 4.12
C MET A 38 -2.59 -9.02 2.83
N ALA A 39 -1.31 -8.76 2.57
CA ALA A 39 -0.60 -9.31 1.41
C ALA A 39 -0.50 -10.84 1.47
N ALA A 40 -0.22 -11.42 2.64
CA ALA A 40 -0.17 -12.86 2.82
C ALA A 40 -1.52 -13.53 2.58
N VAL A 41 -2.62 -12.93 3.05
CA VAL A 41 -3.98 -13.42 2.78
C VAL A 41 -4.28 -13.40 1.28
N MET A 42 -3.94 -12.31 0.58
CA MET A 42 -4.11 -12.24 -0.88
C MET A 42 -3.23 -13.25 -1.62
N ALA A 43 -1.99 -13.46 -1.17
CA ALA A 43 -1.10 -14.46 -1.77
C ALA A 43 -1.66 -15.89 -1.64
N LEU A 44 -2.23 -16.23 -0.48
CA LEU A 44 -2.92 -17.50 -0.29
C LEU A 44 -4.12 -17.64 -1.22
N PHE A 45 -4.93 -16.59 -1.34
CA PHE A 45 -6.07 -16.58 -2.25
C PHE A 45 -5.67 -16.83 -3.70
N PHE A 46 -4.66 -16.09 -4.20
CA PHE A 46 -4.18 -16.28 -5.58
C PHE A 46 -3.65 -17.70 -5.77
N THR A 47 -2.82 -18.20 -4.86
CA THR A 47 -2.27 -19.57 -4.95
C THR A 47 -3.36 -20.65 -5.08
N LEU A 48 -4.47 -20.49 -4.34
CA LEU A 48 -5.61 -21.41 -4.45
C LEU A 48 -6.30 -21.31 -5.82
N VAL A 49 -6.52 -20.10 -6.31
CA VAL A 49 -7.13 -19.86 -7.63
C VAL A 49 -6.25 -20.41 -8.74
N ASP A 50 -4.94 -20.16 -8.71
CA ASP A 50 -3.97 -20.69 -9.66
C ASP A 50 -3.99 -22.22 -9.69
N MET A 51 -4.09 -22.86 -8.52
CA MET A 51 -4.19 -24.32 -8.43
C MET A 51 -5.48 -24.85 -9.06
N ILE A 52 -6.61 -24.20 -8.83
CA ILE A 52 -7.90 -24.58 -9.45
C ILE A 52 -7.83 -24.44 -10.97
N ILE A 53 -7.30 -23.32 -11.46
CA ILE A 53 -7.15 -23.06 -12.89
C ILE A 53 -6.24 -24.12 -13.51
N ARG A 54 -5.12 -24.44 -12.87
CA ARG A 54 -4.18 -25.47 -13.34
C ARG A 54 -4.85 -26.85 -13.45
N LEU A 55 -5.55 -27.28 -12.39
CA LEU A 55 -6.26 -28.56 -12.39
C LEU A 55 -7.35 -28.61 -13.47
N GLY A 56 -8.07 -27.49 -13.67
CA GLY A 56 -9.07 -27.37 -14.71
C GLY A 56 -8.46 -27.46 -16.12
N LEU A 57 -7.35 -26.77 -16.35
CA LEU A 57 -6.63 -26.81 -17.63
C LEU A 57 -6.10 -28.22 -17.92
N ASP A 58 -5.43 -28.84 -16.96
CA ASP A 58 -4.91 -30.21 -17.09
C ASP A 58 -6.05 -31.21 -17.37
N GLY A 59 -7.21 -31.03 -16.72
CA GLY A 59 -8.39 -31.86 -16.98
C GLY A 59 -8.94 -31.72 -18.40
N VAL A 60 -8.98 -30.50 -18.93
CA VAL A 60 -9.43 -30.23 -20.31
C VAL A 60 -8.42 -30.78 -21.33
N LEU A 61 -7.12 -30.55 -21.11
CA LEU A 61 -6.06 -30.99 -22.03
C LEU A 61 -5.95 -32.51 -22.11
N ASN A 62 -6.20 -33.23 -21.02
CA ASN A 62 -6.21 -34.71 -21.03
C ASN A 62 -7.52 -35.30 -21.58
N ALA A 63 -8.58 -34.48 -21.71
CA ALA A 63 -9.87 -34.91 -22.27
C ALA A 63 -9.94 -34.81 -23.80
N PHE A 64 -9.03 -34.04 -24.43
CA PHE A 64 -8.81 -33.97 -25.88
C PHE A 64 -7.72 -34.97 -26.32
#